data_AF-A0A5M8P5B4-F1
#
_entry.id   AF-A0A5M8P5B4-F1
#
_cell.length_a   1.000
_cell.length_b   1.000
_cell.length_c   1.000
_cell.angle_alpha   90.00
_cell.angle_beta   90.00
_cell.angle_gamma   90.00
#
_symmetry.space_group_name_H-M   'P 1'
#
loop_
_entity.id
_entity.type
_entity.pdbx_description
1 polymer ?
#
loop_
_entity_poly.entity_id
_entity_poly.type
_entity_poly.pdbx_seq_one_letter_code
_entity_poly.pdbx_strand_id
1 'polypeptide(L)' 'MDKTGQWTSQHQLSLNNKRDNFTREDILSVAKNMDVKNGHEIIEEVVDVVSQWGVYAKEAGVKKGYRKQINETLRLM' A
#
# COMPACT_ATOMS: atom_id res chain seq x y z
N MET A 1 16.96 -0.42 27.31
CA MET A 1 17.01 0.51 26.17
C MET A 1 16.81 -0.35 24.93
N ASP A 2 15.55 -0.49 24.51
CA ASP A 2 15.18 -1.41 23.44
C ASP A 2 15.71 -0.90 22.09
N LYS A 3 16.54 -1.71 21.42
CA LYS A 3 17.26 -1.39 20.18
C LYS A 3 16.58 -2.00 18.95
N THR A 4 15.25 -2.04 18.93
CA THR A 4 14.51 -2.52 17.77
C THR A 4 13.31 -1.63 17.57
N GLY A 5 13.25 -0.90 16.45
CA GLY A 5 12.17 0.04 16.10
C GLY A 5 10.78 -0.60 15.90
N GLN A 6 10.47 -1.71 16.58
CA GLN A 6 9.16 -2.35 16.60
C GLN A 6 8.08 -1.43 17.16
N TRP A 7 8.42 -0.51 18.06
CA TRP A 7 7.45 0.41 18.67
C TRP A 7 7.22 1.69 17.85
N THR A 8 8.22 2.20 17.12
CA THR A 8 8.08 3.41 16.28
C THR A 8 7.64 3.15 14.84
N SER A 9 7.64 1.89 14.40
CA SER A 9 7.01 1.47 13.13
C SER A 9 5.48 1.35 13.21
N GLN A 10 4.87 1.51 14.41
CA GLN A 10 3.45 1.24 14.66
C GLN A 10 2.54 2.47 14.55
N HIS A 11 2.81 3.38 13.62
CA HIS A 11 1.73 4.16 12.98
C HIS A 11 1.27 3.47 11.70
N GLN A 12 1.20 2.13 11.71
CA GLN A 12 0.63 1.38 10.60
C GLN A 12 -0.89 1.39 10.72
N LEU A 13 -1.54 1.76 9.62
CA LEU A 13 -2.97 1.64 9.42
C LEU A 13 -3.42 0.22 9.79
N SER A 14 -4.43 0.09 10.66
CA SER A 14 -5.13 -1.18 10.86
C SER A 14 -6.41 -1.19 10.04
N LEU A 15 -6.75 -2.37 9.52
CA LEU A 15 -7.92 -2.56 8.69
C LEU A 15 -8.66 -3.81 9.18
N ASN A 16 -9.87 -3.64 9.69
CA ASN A 16 -10.66 -4.71 10.34
C ASN A 16 -9.88 -5.55 11.37
N ASN A 17 -9.22 -4.87 12.33
CA ASN A 17 -8.36 -5.49 13.34
C ASN A 17 -7.09 -6.20 12.82
N LYS A 18 -6.85 -6.22 11.50
CA LYS A 18 -5.58 -6.65 10.91
C LYS A 18 -4.60 -5.48 10.86
N ARG A 19 -3.32 -5.77 11.08
CA ARG A 19 -2.21 -4.80 10.97
C ARG A 19 -1.26 -5.12 9.81
N ASP A 20 -1.37 -6.32 9.26
CA ASP A 20 -0.59 -6.79 8.12
C ASP A 20 -1.38 -7.89 7.37
N ASN A 21 -0.87 -8.33 6.22
CA ASN A 21 -1.49 -9.34 5.34
C ASN A 21 -2.94 -8.99 4.97
N PHE A 22 -3.16 -7.72 4.59
CA PHE A 22 -4.46 -7.26 4.09
C PHE A 22 -4.82 -8.01 2.81
N THR A 23 -6.05 -8.51 2.75
CA THR A 23 -6.61 -9.06 1.52
C THR A 23 -7.50 -8.03 0.83
N ARG A 24 -7.81 -8.29 -0.44
CA ARG A 24 -8.72 -7.44 -1.22
C ARG A 24 -10.10 -7.35 -0.57
N GLU A 25 -10.58 -8.45 0.00
CA GLU A 25 -11.85 -8.52 0.73
C GLU A 25 -11.83 -7.65 1.98
N ASP A 26 -10.69 -7.58 2.68
CA ASP A 26 -10.56 -6.69 3.83
C ASP A 26 -10.81 -5.24 3.38
N ILE A 27 -10.14 -4.78 2.31
CA ILE A 27 -10.29 -3.41 1.78
C ILE A 27 -11.72 -3.17 1.27
N LEU A 28 -12.30 -4.12 0.53
CA LEU A 28 -13.67 -4.01 0.02
C LEU A 28 -14.72 -3.93 1.14
N SER A 29 -14.50 -4.62 2.25
CA SER A 29 -15.41 -4.51 3.39
C SER A 29 -15.38 -3.11 4.03
N VAL A 30 -14.23 -2.43 4.03
CA VAL A 30 -14.14 -1.03 4.45
C VAL A 30 -14.89 -0.12 3.49
N ALA A 31 -14.71 -0.31 2.17
CA ALA A 31 -15.46 0.43 1.17
C ALA A 31 -16.98 0.29 1.40
N LYS A 32 -17.46 -0.93 1.64
CA LYS A 32 -18.86 -1.19 1.97
C LYS A 32 -19.30 -0.51 3.27
N ASN A 33 -18.50 -0.58 4.34
CA ASN A 33 -18.84 0.03 5.63
C ASN A 33 -18.86 1.56 5.58
N MET A 34 -18.10 2.15 4.66
CA MET A 34 -18.01 3.60 4.46
C MET A 34 -18.94 4.12 3.35
N ASP A 35 -19.82 3.26 2.81
CA ASP A 35 -20.70 3.57 1.67
C ASP A 35 -19.97 4.11 0.42
N VAL A 36 -18.72 3.66 0.24
CA VAL A 36 -17.91 3.95 -0.95
C VAL A 36 -18.44 3.11 -2.11
N LYS A 37 -19.05 3.79 -3.07
CA LYS A 37 -19.48 3.19 -4.33
C LYS A 37 -18.27 2.85 -5.20
N ASN A 38 -18.39 1.78 -5.97
CA ASN A 38 -17.36 1.33 -6.90
C ASN A 38 -16.00 1.04 -6.25
N GLY A 39 -16.03 0.52 -5.00
CA GLY A 39 -14.79 0.23 -4.26
C GLY A 39 -13.88 -0.78 -4.97
N HIS A 40 -14.44 -1.68 -5.78
CA HIS A 40 -13.66 -2.62 -6.59
C HIS A 40 -12.85 -1.89 -7.66
N GLU A 41 -13.51 -1.02 -8.42
CA GLU A 41 -12.94 -0.28 -9.53
C GLU A 41 -11.86 0.69 -9.03
N ILE A 42 -12.12 1.36 -7.91
CA ILE A 42 -11.13 2.25 -7.27
C ILE A 42 -9.88 1.47 -6.86
N ILE A 43 -10.04 0.27 -6.28
CA ILE A 43 -8.90 -0.56 -5.87
C ILE A 43 -8.09 -0.98 -7.09
N GLU A 44 -8.74 -1.45 -8.17
CA GLU A 44 -8.04 -1.85 -9.40
C GLU A 44 -7.29 -0.66 -10.01
N GLU A 45 -7.91 0.51 -10.13
CA GLU A 45 -7.27 1.70 -10.68
C GLU A 45 -6.02 2.09 -9.88
N VAL A 46 -6.10 2.06 -8.55
CA VAL A 46 -4.96 2.36 -7.69
C VAL A 46 -3.86 1.31 -7.84
N VAL A 47 -4.21 0.03 -7.88
CA VAL A 47 -3.23 -1.06 -8.09
C VAL A 47 -2.54 -0.89 -9.45
N ASP A 48 -3.30 -0.65 -10.51
CA ASP A 48 -2.79 -0.46 -11.86
C ASP A 48 -1.82 0.73 -11.94
N VAL A 49 -2.18 1.87 -11.35
CA VAL A 49 -1.32 3.07 -11.34
C VAL A 49 -0.08 2.83 -10.50
N VAL A 50 -0.21 2.26 -9.30
CA VAL A 50 0.94 2.06 -8.39
C VAL A 50 1.88 0.97 -8.94
N SER A 51 1.37 -0.02 -9.69
CA SER A 51 2.20 -1.02 -10.38
C SER A 51 3.18 -0.39 -11.39
N GLN A 52 2.84 0.79 -11.92
CA GLN A 52 3.67 1.56 -12.84
C GLN A 52 4.69 2.45 -12.12
N TRP A 53 4.87 2.30 -10.80
CA TRP A 53 5.87 3.03 -10.01
C TRP A 53 7.24 3.13 -10.71
N GLY A 54 7.71 2.04 -11.33
CA GLY A 54 8.99 2.03 -12.03
C GLY A 54 9.09 3.06 -13.17
N VAL A 55 8.00 3.31 -13.89
CA VAL A 55 7.89 4.27 -14.99
C VAL A 55 7.88 5.69 -14.41
N TYR A 56 6.94 5.99 -13.52
CA TYR A 56 6.81 7.32 -12.90
C TYR A 56 8.07 7.73 -12.15
N ALA A 57 8.68 6.81 -11.40
CA ALA A 57 9.92 7.07 -10.68
C ALA A 57 11.09 7.34 -11.65
N LYS A 58 11.12 6.70 -12.81
CA LYS A 58 12.13 6.98 -13.85
C LYS A 58 11.95 8.40 -14.39
N GLU A 59 10.71 8.75 -14.74
CA GLU A 59 10.36 10.05 -15.33
C GLU A 59 10.61 11.20 -14.34
N ALA A 60 10.31 10.98 -13.05
CA ALA A 60 10.59 11.94 -11.98
C ALA A 60 12.07 12.02 -11.57
N GLY A 61 12.96 11.25 -12.20
CA GLY A 61 14.40 11.29 -11.91
C GLY A 61 14.81 10.62 -10.58
N VAL A 62 13.99 9.71 -10.05
CA VAL A 62 14.31 8.96 -8.83
C VAL A 62 15.52 8.05 -9.10
N LYS A 63 16.53 8.12 -8.22
CA LYS A 63 17.73 7.28 -8.33
C LYS A 63 17.35 5.81 -8.38
N LYS A 64 18.00 5.04 -9.26
CA LYS A 64 17.73 3.61 -9.50
C LYS A 64 17.68 2.77 -8.21
N GLY A 65 18.55 3.06 -7.23
CA GLY A 65 18.58 2.39 -5.93
C GLY A 65 17.25 2.57 -5.17
N TYR A 66 16.80 3.81 -5.00
CA TYR A 66 15.54 4.10 -4.30
C TYR A 66 14.33 3.57 -5.06
N ARG A 67 14.30 3.69 -6.38
CA ARG A 67 13.22 3.11 -7.20
C ARG A 67 13.08 1.61 -6.95
N LYS A 68 14.20 0.87 -6.92
CA LYS A 68 14.21 -0.58 -6.68
C LYS A 68 13.75 -0.91 -5.26
N GLN A 69 14.29 -0.21 -4.25
CA GLN A 69 13.92 -0.42 -2.85
C GLN A 69 12.42 -0.19 -2.62
N ILE A 70 11.86 0.91 -3.16
CA ILE A 70 10.43 1.19 -3.03
C ILE A 70 9.61 0.11 -3.73
N ASN A 71 10.00 -0.29 -4.96
CA ASN A 71 9.30 -1.33 -5.71
C ASN A 71 9.23 -2.67 -4.96
N GLU A 72 10.26 -3.02 -4.19
CA GLU A 72 10.29 -4.25 -3.37
C GLU A 72 9.40 -4.14 -2.11
N THR A 73 9.03 -2.93 -1.71
CA THR A 73 8.15 -2.69 -0.54
C THR A 73 6.69 -2.44 -0.89
N LEU A 74 6.37 -2.27 -2.18
CA LEU A 74 4.99 -2.07 -2.63
C LEU A 74 4.18 -3.34 -2.37
N ARG A 75 3.14 -3.20 -1.55
CA ARG A 75 2.18 -4.26 -1.24
C ARG A 75 1.00 -4.17 -2.21
N LEU A 76 1.28 -4.52 -3.46
CA LEU A 76 0.25 -4.76 -4.47
C LEU A 76 -0.15 -6.22 -4.29
N MET A 77 -1.41 -6.42 -3.91
CA MET A 77 -1.96 -7.68 -3.39
C MET A 77 -1.59 -8.92 -4.22
#